data_AF-A0A6G6W8R0-F1
#
_entry.id   AF-A0A6G6W8R0-F1
#
_cell.length_a   1.000
_cell.length_b   1.000
_cell.length_c   1.000
_cell.angle_alpha   90.00
_cell.angle_beta   90.00
_cell.angle_gamma   90.00
#
_symmetry.space_group_name_H-M   'P 1'
#
loop_
_entity.id
_entity.type
_entity.pdbx_description
1 polymer ?
#
loop_
_entity_poly.entity_id
_entity_poly.type
_entity_poly.pdbx_seq_one_letter_code
_entity_poly.pdbx_strand_id
1 'polypeptide(L)'
;MRASLFTAAATLVLAASACGVDGDDGDDGDHVARDPGTSSSSVPPPVVVPDGPVRTVGLATVMDTGSPELCLGDVAESYPPQCSGPPLTGWDWGAHHGSYDEQGEVRWGTYALTGTWDGAAFTATDAVPGALYDPAMPTPTPTPVPTTAYDESELAGIAADLRGADGVLGASPVEGHVLLDAYYDDGTLQDWADQTYDAGVVVVSSALVDAD
;
A
#
# COMPACT_ATOMS: atom_id res chain seq x y z
N MET A 1 -32.20 53.84 30.57
CA MET A 1 -31.31 54.64 31.43
C MET A 1 -30.08 53.80 31.74
N ARG A 2 -28.90 54.40 31.56
CA ARG A 2 -27.53 53.94 31.89
C ARG A 2 -26.89 52.91 30.96
N ALA A 3 -26.18 53.48 30.00
CA ALA A 3 -25.11 52.90 29.21
C ALA A 3 -23.82 52.73 30.02
N SER A 4 -23.00 51.75 29.63
CA SER A 4 -21.54 51.81 29.77
C SER A 4 -20.89 50.98 28.66
N LEU A 5 -20.28 51.68 27.69
CA LEU A 5 -19.23 51.18 26.80
C LEU A 5 -17.95 50.97 27.61
N PHE A 6 -17.14 49.98 27.27
CA PHE A 6 -15.67 50.13 27.23
C PHE A 6 -15.08 49.20 26.16
N THR A 7 -14.53 49.85 25.12
CA THR A 7 -13.74 49.28 24.04
C THR A 7 -12.27 49.27 24.48
N ALA A 8 -11.56 48.15 24.33
CA ALA A 8 -10.11 48.11 24.43
C ALA A 8 -9.56 47.34 23.22
N ALA A 9 -9.07 48.09 22.23
CA ALA A 9 -8.32 47.55 21.09
C ALA A 9 -6.84 47.48 21.48
N ALA A 10 -6.26 46.29 21.45
CA ALA A 10 -4.82 46.09 21.64
C ALA A 10 -4.16 45.91 20.26
N THR A 11 -3.47 46.95 19.80
CA THR A 11 -2.57 46.93 18.65
C THR A 11 -1.28 46.20 19.02
N LEU A 12 -1.02 45.05 18.40
CA LEU A 12 0.23 44.31 18.51
C LEU A 12 1.20 44.76 17.40
N VAL A 13 2.34 45.33 17.78
CA VAL A 13 3.45 45.70 16.89
C VAL A 13 4.36 44.48 16.75
N LEU A 14 4.48 43.89 15.55
CA LEU A 14 5.51 42.89 15.27
C LEU A 14 6.80 43.60 14.82
N ALA A 15 7.84 43.48 15.64
CA ALA A 15 9.21 43.85 15.29
C ALA A 15 9.89 42.66 14.57
N ALA A 16 10.48 42.92 13.41
CA ALA A 16 11.30 41.97 12.67
C ALA A 16 12.69 41.85 13.31
N SER A 17 13.07 40.63 13.70
CA SER A 17 14.43 40.26 14.09
C SER A 17 15.01 39.33 13.03
N ALA A 18 15.82 39.91 12.15
CA ALA A 18 16.74 39.19 11.29
C ALA A 18 18.01 38.84 12.09
N CYS A 19 18.41 37.57 12.08
CA CYS A 19 19.76 37.13 12.43
C CYS A 19 20.24 36.21 11.30
N GLY A 20 21.20 36.71 10.51
CA GLY A 20 22.02 35.87 9.64
C GLY A 20 23.08 35.15 10.45
N VAL A 21 23.49 33.98 9.97
CA VAL A 21 24.71 33.31 10.41
C VAL A 21 25.49 32.92 9.15
N ASP A 22 26.70 33.44 9.05
CA ASP A 22 27.75 33.06 8.10
C ASP A 22 28.88 32.40 8.92
N GLY A 23 29.46 31.32 8.37
CA GLY A 23 30.59 30.56 8.92
C GLY A 23 30.35 29.05 8.71
N ASP A 24 30.79 28.40 7.64
CA ASP A 24 32.13 28.16 7.07
C ASP A 24 32.85 26.93 7.67
N ASP A 25 33.45 26.16 6.76
CA ASP A 25 34.39 25.04 6.88
C ASP A 25 33.88 23.61 7.17
N GLY A 26 33.93 22.79 6.10
CA GLY A 26 34.81 21.62 6.08
C GLY A 26 34.15 20.24 6.19
N ASP A 27 33.79 19.65 5.05
CA ASP A 27 33.88 18.20 4.87
C ASP A 27 34.23 17.88 3.40
N ASP A 28 35.51 17.57 3.15
CA ASP A 28 35.97 16.88 1.95
C ASP A 28 35.52 15.41 2.03
N GLY A 29 34.21 15.20 1.89
CA GLY A 29 33.67 13.92 1.47
C GLY A 29 33.77 13.86 -0.04
N ASP A 30 34.43 12.83 -0.57
CA ASP A 30 34.41 12.46 -2.00
C ASP A 30 32.99 11.99 -2.37
N HIS A 31 32.03 12.91 -2.31
CA HIS A 31 30.69 12.75 -2.85
C HIS A 31 30.84 12.97 -4.34
N VAL A 32 31.22 11.91 -5.05
CA VAL A 32 31.10 11.86 -6.50
C VAL A 32 29.61 12.11 -6.79
N ALA A 33 29.29 13.32 -7.24
CA ALA A 33 27.98 13.65 -7.75
C ALA A 33 27.67 12.65 -8.86
N ARG A 34 26.77 11.70 -8.59
CA ARG A 34 26.19 10.89 -9.64
C ARG A 34 25.41 11.84 -10.54
N ASP A 35 25.89 11.98 -11.77
CA ASP A 35 25.12 12.60 -12.85
C ASP A 35 23.76 11.88 -12.86
N PRO A 36 22.61 12.59 -12.79
CA PRO A 36 21.32 11.92 -12.78
C PRO A 36 21.25 11.05 -14.02
N GLY A 37 21.32 9.74 -13.80
CA GLY A 37 21.10 8.74 -14.82
C GLY A 37 19.83 9.12 -15.57
N THR A 38 19.91 8.97 -16.88
CA THR A 38 18.86 9.24 -17.86
C THR A 38 17.51 8.98 -17.23
N SER A 39 16.67 10.02 -17.11
CA SER A 39 15.41 9.99 -16.37
C SER A 39 14.53 8.82 -16.83
N SER A 40 14.67 7.68 -16.17
CA SER A 40 13.64 6.65 -16.11
C SER A 40 12.40 7.36 -15.63
N SER A 41 11.27 7.17 -16.31
CA SER A 41 10.01 7.76 -15.87
C SER A 41 9.79 7.39 -14.41
N SER A 42 9.84 8.38 -13.53
CA SER A 42 9.59 8.23 -12.08
C SER A 42 8.13 7.87 -11.77
N VAL A 43 7.35 7.55 -12.80
CA VAL A 43 5.93 7.23 -12.74
C VAL A 43 5.81 5.73 -12.95
N PRO A 44 5.21 5.01 -11.98
CA PRO A 44 4.91 3.59 -12.12
C PRO A 44 4.10 3.28 -13.38
N PRO A 45 4.21 2.06 -13.93
CA PRO A 45 3.32 1.61 -15.00
C PRO A 45 1.85 1.65 -14.54
N PRO A 46 0.89 1.73 -15.48
CA PRO A 46 -0.53 1.61 -15.14
C PRO A 46 -0.82 0.22 -14.54
N VAL A 47 -1.89 0.15 -13.73
CA VAL A 47 -2.36 -1.11 -13.15
C VAL A 47 -2.63 -2.15 -14.25
N VAL A 48 -2.05 -3.33 -14.08
CA VAL A 48 -2.24 -4.45 -15.00
C VAL A 48 -3.58 -5.13 -14.72
N VAL A 49 -4.30 -5.42 -15.79
CA VAL A 49 -5.53 -6.21 -15.77
C VAL A 49 -5.23 -7.59 -16.36
N PRO A 50 -5.33 -8.67 -15.57
CA PRO A 50 -5.12 -10.04 -16.05
C PRO A 50 -6.13 -10.42 -17.14
N ASP A 51 -5.69 -11.17 -18.16
CA ASP A 51 -6.56 -11.70 -19.22
C ASP A 51 -7.49 -12.83 -18.70
N GLY A 52 -7.10 -13.48 -17.61
CA GLY A 52 -7.74 -14.65 -17.04
C GLY A 52 -8.25 -14.45 -15.61
N PRO A 53 -8.86 -15.50 -15.02
CA PRO A 53 -9.21 -15.48 -13.61
C PRO A 53 -7.96 -15.40 -12.74
N VAL A 54 -8.11 -14.74 -11.59
CA VAL A 54 -7.10 -14.64 -10.54
C VAL A 54 -7.62 -15.22 -9.23
N ARG A 55 -6.70 -15.54 -8.33
CA ARG A 55 -6.98 -15.97 -6.96
C ARG A 55 -6.18 -15.16 -5.95
N THR A 56 -6.66 -15.11 -4.71
CA THR A 56 -5.89 -14.57 -3.59
C THR A 56 -4.71 -15.50 -3.27
N VAL A 57 -3.54 -14.92 -2.95
CA VAL A 57 -2.35 -15.72 -2.56
C VAL A 57 -2.58 -16.47 -1.23
N GLY A 58 -3.44 -15.93 -0.36
CA GLY A 58 -3.85 -16.56 0.88
C GLY A 58 -5.28 -16.20 1.24
N LEU A 59 -5.56 -16.15 2.55
CA LEU A 59 -6.84 -15.66 3.05
C LEU A 59 -6.87 -14.13 3.02
N ALA A 60 -7.99 -13.60 2.53
CA ALA A 60 -8.33 -12.19 2.57
C ALA A 60 -9.56 -11.99 3.46
N THR A 61 -9.67 -10.81 4.06
CA THR A 61 -10.89 -10.42 4.77
C THR A 61 -11.90 -9.90 3.76
N VAL A 62 -13.09 -10.48 3.76
CA VAL A 62 -14.26 -9.88 3.11
C VAL A 62 -15.02 -9.12 4.17
N MET A 63 -15.27 -7.84 3.94
CA MET A 63 -15.98 -6.97 4.88
C MET A 63 -17.20 -6.36 4.20
N ASP A 64 -18.25 -6.10 4.96
CA ASP A 64 -19.44 -5.41 4.49
C ASP A 64 -19.94 -4.47 5.59
N THR A 65 -19.79 -3.17 5.35
CA THR A 65 -20.32 -2.08 6.20
C THR A 65 -21.48 -1.35 5.52
N GLY A 66 -22.10 -1.97 4.51
CA GLY A 66 -23.16 -1.41 3.66
C GLY A 66 -23.03 -1.88 2.21
N SER A 67 -21.83 -2.26 1.79
CA SER A 67 -21.54 -3.00 0.56
C SER A 67 -20.31 -3.89 0.77
N PRO A 68 -20.26 -5.11 0.19
CA PRO A 68 -19.09 -5.98 0.28
C PRO A 68 -17.84 -5.40 -0.38
N GLU A 69 -16.71 -5.53 0.31
CA GLU A 69 -15.37 -5.18 -0.15
C GLU A 69 -14.38 -6.30 0.18
N LEU A 70 -13.34 -6.41 -0.66
CA LEU A 70 -12.27 -7.38 -0.52
C LEU A 70 -11.03 -6.71 0.04
N CYS A 71 -10.74 -6.88 1.33
CA CYS A 71 -9.58 -6.32 1.98
C CYS A 71 -8.34 -7.17 1.73
N LEU A 72 -7.44 -6.66 0.89
CA LEU A 72 -6.16 -7.30 0.52
C LEU A 72 -4.94 -6.68 1.22
N GLY A 73 -5.11 -5.50 1.80
CA GLY A 73 -4.08 -4.84 2.61
C GLY A 73 -4.25 -5.13 4.10
N ASP A 74 -3.69 -4.24 4.93
CA ASP A 74 -3.73 -4.37 6.38
C ASP A 74 -5.17 -4.39 6.94
N VAL A 75 -5.38 -5.26 7.94
CA VAL A 75 -6.64 -5.40 8.66
C VAL A 75 -6.41 -5.10 10.14
N ALA A 76 -7.15 -4.14 10.69
CA ALA A 76 -7.01 -3.72 12.07
C ALA A 76 -7.48 -4.80 13.06
N GLU A 77 -6.73 -4.95 14.16
CA GLU A 77 -7.06 -5.84 15.27
C GLU A 77 -8.22 -5.28 16.12
N SER A 78 -9.45 -5.36 15.62
CA SER A 78 -10.68 -4.94 16.31
C SER A 78 -11.86 -5.90 16.06
N TYR A 79 -12.99 -5.69 16.73
CA TYR A 79 -14.19 -6.51 16.58
C TYR A 79 -15.47 -5.64 16.55
N PRO A 80 -16.01 -5.28 15.37
CA PRO A 80 -15.58 -5.68 14.02
C PRO A 80 -14.16 -5.22 13.65
N PRO A 81 -13.43 -5.97 12.80
CA PRO A 81 -12.19 -5.49 12.21
C PRO A 81 -12.46 -4.24 11.36
N GLN A 82 -11.40 -3.50 11.06
CA GLN A 82 -11.45 -2.36 10.14
C GLN A 82 -10.44 -2.58 9.03
N CYS A 83 -10.88 -2.47 7.80
CA CYS A 83 -10.05 -2.49 6.61
C CYS A 83 -10.77 -1.72 5.49
N SER A 84 -10.14 -1.60 4.35
CA SER A 84 -10.77 -1.07 3.15
C SER A 84 -10.19 -1.79 1.96
N GLY A 85 -10.99 -1.97 0.92
CA GLY A 85 -10.52 -2.62 -0.29
C GLY A 85 -11.37 -2.31 -1.51
N PRO A 86 -11.02 -2.91 -2.66
CA PRO A 86 -11.85 -2.84 -3.85
C PRO A 86 -13.26 -3.38 -3.58
N PRO A 87 -14.28 -2.85 -4.27
CA PRO A 87 -15.62 -3.42 -4.26
C PRO A 87 -15.58 -4.91 -4.61
N LEU A 88 -16.30 -5.72 -3.83
CA LEU A 88 -16.45 -7.15 -4.08
C LEU A 88 -17.82 -7.40 -4.71
N THR A 89 -17.83 -7.73 -5.99
CA THR A 89 -19.06 -8.01 -6.74
C THR A 89 -19.31 -9.51 -6.86
N GLY A 90 -20.57 -9.89 -7.09
CA GLY A 90 -20.99 -11.30 -7.13
C GLY A 90 -21.06 -11.97 -5.74
N TRP A 91 -20.82 -11.22 -4.66
CA TRP A 91 -20.85 -11.73 -3.30
C TRP A 91 -22.27 -11.95 -2.77
N ASP A 92 -22.50 -13.12 -2.17
CA ASP A 92 -23.74 -13.45 -1.46
C ASP A 92 -23.43 -14.05 -0.09
N TRP A 93 -23.66 -13.27 0.97
CA TRP A 93 -23.50 -13.74 2.35
C TRP A 93 -24.36 -14.98 2.68
N GLY A 94 -25.50 -15.16 2.00
CA GLY A 94 -26.36 -16.33 2.19
C GLY A 94 -25.70 -17.64 1.76
N ALA A 95 -24.79 -17.60 0.77
CA ALA A 95 -24.02 -18.77 0.36
C ALA A 95 -22.94 -19.18 1.39
N HIS A 96 -22.64 -18.29 2.35
CA HIS A 96 -21.56 -18.43 3.32
C HIS A 96 -22.05 -18.48 4.77
N HIS A 97 -23.29 -18.91 5.00
CA HIS A 97 -23.83 -19.04 6.35
C HIS A 97 -22.94 -19.89 7.27
N GLY A 98 -22.59 -19.31 8.43
CA GLY A 98 -21.76 -19.97 9.43
C GLY A 98 -20.24 -19.81 9.22
N SER A 99 -19.80 -19.07 8.19
CA SER A 99 -18.38 -18.75 7.96
C SER A 99 -18.04 -17.26 8.07
N TYR A 100 -18.91 -16.46 8.68
CA TYR A 100 -18.70 -15.04 8.94
C TYR A 100 -19.22 -14.65 10.31
N ASP A 101 -18.67 -13.57 10.84
CA ASP A 101 -19.16 -12.88 12.03
C ASP A 101 -20.01 -11.68 11.62
N GLU A 102 -20.95 -11.29 12.49
CA GLU A 102 -21.85 -10.16 12.27
C GLU A 102 -22.01 -9.36 13.58
N GLN A 103 -21.96 -8.04 13.47
CA GLN A 103 -22.36 -7.12 14.54
C GLN A 103 -23.12 -5.93 13.97
N GLY A 104 -24.42 -5.87 14.31
CA GLY A 104 -25.32 -4.89 13.73
C GLY A 104 -25.46 -5.13 12.23
N GLU A 105 -25.15 -4.11 11.43
CA GLU A 105 -25.19 -4.20 9.97
C GLU A 105 -23.85 -4.61 9.36
N VAL A 106 -22.81 -4.75 10.18
CA VAL A 106 -21.46 -5.09 9.72
C VAL A 106 -21.28 -6.60 9.69
N ARG A 107 -20.81 -7.13 8.55
CA ARG A 107 -20.42 -8.54 8.38
C ARG A 107 -18.97 -8.64 7.96
N TRP A 108 -18.27 -9.65 8.44
CA TRP A 108 -16.93 -9.96 7.97
C TRP A 108 -16.60 -11.43 8.09
N GLY A 109 -15.75 -11.92 7.20
CA GLY A 109 -15.19 -13.26 7.29
C GLY A 109 -13.89 -13.34 6.52
N THR A 110 -13.18 -14.45 6.67
CA THR A 110 -11.92 -14.71 5.96
C THR A 110 -12.13 -15.78 4.90
N TYR A 111 -11.65 -15.52 3.69
CA TYR A 111 -11.88 -16.36 2.53
C TYR A 111 -10.65 -16.39 1.63
N ALA A 112 -10.39 -17.51 0.97
CA ALA A 112 -9.59 -17.54 -0.24
C ALA A 112 -10.56 -17.42 -1.43
N LEU A 113 -10.35 -16.44 -2.31
CA LEU A 113 -11.27 -16.16 -3.41
C LEU A 113 -10.63 -16.45 -4.76
N THR A 114 -11.45 -16.88 -5.72
CA THR A 114 -11.12 -16.94 -7.14
C THR A 114 -12.14 -16.15 -7.94
N GLY A 115 -11.70 -15.38 -8.93
CA GLY A 115 -12.56 -14.42 -9.62
C GLY A 115 -11.86 -13.66 -10.73
N THR A 116 -12.44 -12.53 -11.13
CA THR A 116 -11.82 -11.61 -12.10
C THR A 116 -11.46 -10.30 -11.44
N TRP A 117 -10.31 -9.75 -11.83
CA TRP A 117 -9.82 -8.44 -11.42
C TRP A 117 -9.84 -7.50 -12.63
N ASP A 118 -10.45 -6.32 -12.49
CA ASP A 118 -10.54 -5.34 -13.59
C ASP A 118 -9.64 -4.11 -13.39
N GLY A 119 -8.78 -4.14 -12.36
CA GLY A 119 -7.93 -3.02 -11.95
C GLY A 119 -8.53 -2.14 -10.85
N ALA A 120 -9.82 -2.30 -10.53
CA ALA A 120 -10.50 -1.48 -9.51
C ALA A 120 -11.50 -2.26 -8.63
N ALA A 121 -12.10 -3.33 -9.13
CA ALA A 121 -13.05 -4.18 -8.45
C ALA A 121 -12.71 -5.66 -8.66
N PHE A 122 -13.07 -6.47 -7.66
CA PHE A 122 -12.96 -7.92 -7.75
C PHE A 122 -14.34 -8.54 -7.91
N THR A 123 -14.52 -9.42 -8.90
CA THR A 123 -15.76 -10.18 -9.08
C THR A 123 -15.52 -11.62 -8.65
N ALA A 124 -16.12 -12.01 -7.52
CA ALA A 124 -15.96 -13.37 -7.01
C ALA A 124 -16.73 -14.38 -7.87
N THR A 125 -16.07 -15.49 -8.17
CA THR A 125 -16.66 -16.65 -8.85
C THR A 125 -16.65 -17.90 -7.98
N ASP A 126 -15.70 -17.98 -7.05
CA ASP A 126 -15.62 -19.01 -6.02
C ASP A 126 -14.98 -18.43 -4.75
N ALA A 127 -15.32 -19.02 -3.60
CA ALA A 127 -14.80 -18.60 -2.31
C ALA A 127 -14.76 -19.78 -1.32
N VAL A 128 -13.56 -20.04 -0.80
CA VAL A 128 -13.32 -21.06 0.22
C VAL A 128 -13.24 -20.37 1.60
N PRO A 129 -14.16 -20.69 2.53
CA PRO A 129 -14.07 -20.21 3.91
C PRO A 129 -12.73 -20.53 4.55
N GLY A 130 -12.19 -19.61 5.36
CA GLY A 130 -10.89 -19.79 6.02
C GLY A 130 -10.79 -21.07 6.87
N ALA A 131 -11.89 -21.51 7.47
CA ALA A 131 -11.95 -22.76 8.24
C ALA A 131 -11.78 -24.03 7.38
N LEU A 132 -11.97 -23.94 6.07
CA LEU A 132 -11.84 -25.02 5.10
C LEU A 132 -10.62 -24.86 4.18
N TYR A 133 -9.92 -23.72 4.29
CA TYR A 133 -8.77 -23.43 3.46
C TYR A 133 -7.56 -24.22 3.95
N ASP A 134 -6.99 -25.02 3.05
CA ASP A 134 -5.73 -25.72 3.26
C ASP A 134 -4.61 -24.94 2.56
N PRO A 135 -3.76 -24.21 3.30
CA PRO A 135 -2.70 -23.42 2.68
C PRO A 135 -1.65 -24.34 2.08
N ALA A 136 -1.42 -24.22 0.78
CA ALA A 136 -0.19 -24.72 0.20
C ALA A 136 0.97 -23.90 0.78
N MET A 137 1.91 -24.56 1.48
CA MET A 137 3.13 -23.88 1.92
C MET A 137 3.97 -23.55 0.67
N PRO A 138 4.12 -22.27 0.29
CA PRO A 138 4.95 -21.94 -0.85
C PRO A 138 6.40 -22.24 -0.51
N THR A 139 7.18 -22.59 -1.54
CA THR A 139 8.64 -22.59 -1.37
C THR A 139 9.09 -21.15 -1.19
N PRO A 140 9.80 -20.80 -0.10
CA PRO A 140 10.23 -19.44 0.11
C PRO A 140 11.16 -19.02 -1.04
N THR A 141 10.78 -17.94 -1.72
CA THR A 141 11.65 -17.27 -2.70
C THR A 141 12.72 -16.50 -1.92
N PRO A 142 14.02 -16.71 -2.21
CA PRO A 142 15.06 -15.92 -1.59
C PRO A 142 14.87 -14.43 -1.92
N THR A 143 14.94 -13.57 -0.91
CA THR A 143 15.01 -12.11 -1.14
C THR A 143 16.26 -11.80 -1.98
N PRO A 144 16.14 -11.03 -3.06
CA PRO A 144 17.30 -10.65 -3.87
C PRO A 144 18.29 -9.83 -3.02
N VAL A 145 19.56 -9.79 -3.42
CA VAL A 145 20.51 -8.85 -2.83
C VAL A 145 20.44 -7.55 -3.63
N PRO A 146 20.22 -6.37 -3.01
CA PRO A 146 20.19 -5.11 -3.73
C PRO A 146 21.51 -4.85 -4.43
N THR A 147 21.48 -4.40 -5.68
CA THR A 147 22.70 -4.00 -6.40
C THR A 147 23.31 -2.71 -5.84
N THR A 148 22.47 -1.85 -5.26
CA THR A 148 22.86 -0.60 -4.60
C THR A 148 22.41 -0.64 -3.15
N ALA A 149 23.33 -0.34 -2.24
CA ALA A 149 23.00 -0.16 -0.83
C ALA A 149 22.57 1.30 -0.59
N TYR A 150 21.27 1.51 -0.42
CA TYR A 150 20.67 2.77 0.00
C TYR A 150 20.65 2.87 1.53
N ASP A 151 20.71 4.09 2.06
CA ASP A 151 20.51 4.31 3.50
C ASP A 151 19.02 4.28 3.89
N GLU A 152 18.74 4.21 5.20
CA GLU A 152 17.36 4.12 5.72
C GLU A 152 16.49 5.31 5.30
N SER A 153 17.08 6.51 5.17
CA SER A 153 16.35 7.72 4.82
C SER A 153 15.97 7.74 3.34
N GLU A 154 16.86 7.25 2.47
CA GLU A 154 16.60 7.07 1.05
C GLU A 154 15.52 6.02 0.81
N LEU A 155 15.60 4.86 1.48
CA LEU A 155 14.58 3.81 1.40
C LEU A 155 13.21 4.29 1.92
N ALA A 156 13.19 5.07 3.01
CA ALA A 156 11.97 5.67 3.51
C ALA A 156 11.34 6.67 2.52
N GLY A 157 12.18 7.41 1.79
CA GLY A 157 11.75 8.28 0.69
C GLY A 157 11.11 7.49 -0.45
N ILE A 158 11.78 6.45 -0.94
CA ILE A 158 11.27 5.56 -2.00
C ILE A 158 9.94 4.93 -1.58
N ALA A 159 9.84 4.38 -0.36
CA ALA A 159 8.59 3.80 0.15
C ALA A 159 7.46 4.83 0.26
N ALA A 160 7.77 6.09 0.59
CA ALA A 160 6.77 7.15 0.66
C ALA A 160 6.22 7.52 -0.72
N ASP A 161 7.07 7.57 -1.73
CA ASP A 161 6.67 7.84 -3.11
C ASP A 161 5.78 6.71 -3.66
N LEU A 162 6.13 5.45 -3.37
CA LEU A 162 5.41 4.27 -3.87
C LEU A 162 4.04 4.05 -3.21
N ARG A 163 3.87 4.42 -1.92
CA ARG A 163 2.59 4.26 -1.20
C ARG A 163 1.40 4.99 -1.84
N GLY A 164 1.66 6.01 -2.67
CA GLY A 164 0.62 6.77 -3.36
C GLY A 164 0.34 6.31 -4.79
N ALA A 165 1.04 5.27 -5.27
CA ALA A 165 0.90 4.80 -6.64
C ALA A 165 -0.35 3.95 -6.85
N ASP A 166 -0.92 4.04 -8.05
CA ASP A 166 -2.07 3.22 -8.43
C ASP A 166 -1.70 1.72 -8.40
N GLY A 167 -2.61 0.88 -7.90
CA GLY A 167 -2.39 -0.57 -7.81
C GLY A 167 -1.51 -1.03 -6.64
N VAL A 168 -0.98 -0.10 -5.83
CA VAL A 168 -0.19 -0.41 -4.64
C VAL A 168 -1.10 -0.50 -3.40
N LEU A 169 -0.94 -1.57 -2.63
CA LEU A 169 -1.57 -1.79 -1.33
C LEU A 169 -0.77 -1.15 -0.19
N GLY A 170 0.57 -1.22 -0.29
CA GLY A 170 1.47 -0.69 0.70
C GLY A 170 2.92 -0.70 0.22
N ALA A 171 3.76 0.13 0.84
CA ALA A 171 5.20 0.08 0.65
C ALA A 171 5.94 0.47 1.93
N SER A 172 6.91 -0.34 2.34
CA SER A 172 7.63 -0.18 3.61
C SER A 172 9.11 -0.53 3.48
N PRO A 173 10.02 0.25 4.10
CA PRO A 173 11.44 -0.10 4.15
C PRO A 173 11.69 -1.27 5.12
N VAL A 174 12.41 -2.30 4.67
CA VAL A 174 12.76 -3.49 5.46
C VAL A 174 14.16 -3.97 5.08
N GLU A 175 15.09 -4.02 6.02
CA GLU A 175 16.40 -4.68 5.89
C GLU A 175 17.18 -4.33 4.59
N GLY A 176 17.22 -3.06 4.19
CA GLY A 176 17.92 -2.62 2.97
C GLY A 176 17.08 -2.67 1.69
N HIS A 177 15.81 -3.02 1.81
CA HIS A 177 14.82 -3.07 0.73
C HIS A 177 13.66 -2.11 0.98
N VAL A 178 12.86 -1.90 -0.05
CA VAL A 178 11.46 -1.50 0.06
C VAL A 178 10.60 -2.70 -0.35
N LEU A 179 9.81 -3.22 0.58
CA LEU A 179 8.78 -4.21 0.24
C LEU A 179 7.55 -3.46 -0.25
N LEU A 180 7.12 -3.77 -1.46
CA LEU A 180 5.94 -3.20 -2.09
C LEU A 180 4.89 -4.30 -2.25
N ASP A 181 3.75 -4.11 -1.62
CA ASP A 181 2.58 -4.96 -1.79
C ASP A 181 1.68 -4.36 -2.86
N ALA A 182 1.36 -5.11 -3.91
CA ALA A 182 0.51 -4.71 -5.01
C ALA A 182 -0.76 -5.56 -5.06
N TYR A 183 -1.83 -5.04 -5.66
CA TYR A 183 -3.01 -5.86 -5.95
C TYR A 183 -2.66 -7.03 -6.86
N TYR A 184 -1.99 -6.74 -7.97
CA TYR A 184 -1.55 -7.71 -8.97
C TYR A 184 -0.35 -7.13 -9.72
N ASP A 185 0.64 -7.96 -10.02
CA ASP A 185 1.79 -7.66 -10.86
C ASP A 185 2.08 -8.87 -11.75
N ASP A 186 2.20 -8.65 -13.06
CA ASP A 186 2.68 -9.64 -14.05
C ASP A 186 4.20 -9.61 -14.23
N GLY A 187 4.89 -8.80 -13.42
CA GLY A 187 6.32 -8.54 -13.47
C GLY A 187 6.65 -7.15 -14.04
N THR A 188 5.69 -6.46 -14.67
CA THR A 188 5.95 -5.14 -15.24
C THR A 188 6.23 -4.07 -14.18
N LEU A 189 5.61 -4.16 -12.99
CA LEU A 189 5.91 -3.26 -11.88
C LEU A 189 7.29 -3.56 -11.28
N GLN A 190 7.63 -4.84 -11.10
CA GLN A 190 8.97 -5.26 -10.65
C GLN A 190 10.07 -4.79 -11.61
N ASP A 191 9.90 -5.02 -12.92
CA ASP A 191 10.85 -4.59 -13.96
C ASP A 191 11.04 -3.08 -13.98
N TRP A 192 9.95 -2.32 -13.81
CA TRP A 192 10.03 -0.86 -13.70
C TRP A 192 10.78 -0.43 -12.44
N ALA A 193 10.51 -1.08 -11.30
CA ALA A 193 11.12 -0.73 -10.03
C ALA A 193 12.63 -1.01 -10.06
N ASP A 194 13.06 -2.14 -10.61
CA ASP A 194 14.47 -2.50 -10.79
C ASP A 194 15.22 -1.53 -11.73
N GLN A 195 14.53 -0.98 -12.74
CA GLN A 195 15.09 0.04 -13.63
C GLN A 195 15.13 1.44 -13.02
N THR A 196 14.28 1.72 -12.02
CA THR A 196 14.10 3.05 -11.43
C THR A 196 14.95 3.23 -10.17
N TYR A 197 15.03 2.18 -9.34
CA TYR A 197 15.66 2.20 -8.03
C TYR A 197 16.85 1.25 -7.91
N ASP A 198 17.33 0.71 -9.03
CA ASP A 198 18.29 -0.39 -9.12
C ASP A 198 17.72 -1.75 -8.68
N ALA A 199 18.30 -2.81 -9.27
CA ALA A 199 17.77 -4.17 -9.14
C ALA A 199 17.79 -4.67 -7.69
N GLY A 200 16.66 -5.23 -7.26
CA GLY A 200 16.50 -5.83 -5.93
C GLY A 200 16.36 -4.84 -4.78
N VAL A 201 16.30 -3.52 -5.05
CA VAL A 201 16.04 -2.51 -4.01
C VAL A 201 14.56 -2.50 -3.63
N VAL A 202 13.67 -2.56 -4.62
CA VAL A 202 12.23 -2.74 -4.39
C VAL A 202 11.87 -4.20 -4.68
N VAL A 203 11.18 -4.85 -3.76
CA VAL A 203 10.69 -6.22 -3.92
C VAL A 203 9.18 -6.18 -3.95
N VAL A 204 8.60 -6.49 -5.11
CA VAL A 204 7.16 -6.48 -5.35
C VAL A 204 6.57 -7.84 -4.95
N SER A 205 5.50 -7.80 -4.16
CA SER A 205 4.67 -8.96 -3.82
C SER A 205 3.22 -8.67 -4.20
N SER A 206 2.54 -9.65 -4.80
CA SER A 206 1.15 -9.49 -5.25
C SER A 206 0.17 -10.17 -4.30
N ALA A 207 -0.96 -9.52 -4.02
CA ALA A 207 -2.07 -10.11 -3.25
C ALA A 207 -2.94 -11.05 -4.11
N LEU A 208 -3.01 -10.78 -5.42
CA LEU A 208 -3.69 -11.59 -6.42
C LEU A 208 -2.65 -12.21 -7.38
N VAL A 209 -2.90 -13.44 -7.80
CA VAL A 209 -2.10 -14.16 -8.81
C VAL A 209 -3.03 -14.88 -9.78
N ASP A 210 -2.55 -15.22 -10.96
CA ASP A 210 -3.32 -16.02 -11.93
C ASP A 210 -3.88 -17.30 -11.28
N ALA A 211 -5.12 -17.65 -11.62
CA ALA A 211 -5.72 -18.92 -11.25
C ALA A 211 -5.37 -19.98 -12.30
N ASP A 212 -4.76 -21.09 -11.86
CA ASP A 212 -4.32 -22.20 -12.73
C ASP A 212 -5.47 -23.04 -13.29
#